data_AF-A0AAU2HXH8-F1
#
_entry.id   AF-A0AAU2HXH8-F1
#
_cell.length_a   1.000
_cell.length_b   1.000
_cell.length_c   1.000
_cell.angle_alpha   90.00
_cell.angle_beta   90.00
_cell.angle_gamma   90.00
#
_symmetry.space_group_name_H-M   'P 1'
#
loop_
_entity.id
_entity.type
_entity.pdbx_description
1 polymer ?
#
loop_
_entity_poly.entity_id
_entity_poly.type
_entity_poly.pdbx_seq_one_letter_code
_entity_poly.pdbx_strand_id
1 'polypeptide(L)'
;MSFRDEGHEAQLAAPEVNVEPDGRLTVPAEHVTALLRSIARSWQVGAHDGIPVLATENGPGISLEPVTVRCLADVLDNIANQLDVQYIHITTHTSHTE
;
A
#
# COMPACT_ATOMS: atom_id res chain seq x y z
N MET A 1 32.36 -0.35 17.06
CA MET A 1 31.50 0.50 16.20
C MET A 1 30.58 -0.43 15.45
N SER A 2 29.34 -0.56 15.90
CA SER A 2 28.28 -1.27 15.18
C SER A 2 27.11 -0.31 15.08
N PHE A 3 26.94 0.28 13.90
CA PHE A 3 25.70 0.96 13.56
C PHE A 3 24.67 -0.16 13.37
N ARG A 4 23.77 -0.30 14.35
CA ARG A 4 22.51 -1.01 14.14
C ARG A 4 21.84 -0.26 12.99
N ASP A 5 21.69 -0.93 11.88
CA ASP A 5 20.72 -0.57 10.84
C ASP A 5 19.35 -0.80 11.49
N GLU A 6 18.93 0.17 12.31
CA GLU A 6 17.55 0.30 12.72
C GLU A 6 16.80 0.54 11.43
N GLY A 7 16.20 -0.54 10.93
CA GLY A 7 15.27 -0.51 9.83
C GLY A 7 14.36 0.67 10.05
N HIS A 8 14.54 1.69 9.19
CA HIS A 8 13.56 2.74 9.02
C HIS A 8 12.34 2.06 8.42
N GLU A 9 11.57 1.38 9.26
CA GLU A 9 10.12 1.35 9.12
C GLU A 9 9.75 2.82 9.11
N ALA A 10 9.64 3.39 7.91
CA ALA A 10 8.98 4.66 7.73
C ALA A 10 7.60 4.45 8.35
N GLN A 11 7.41 4.98 9.56
CA GLN A 11 6.11 4.99 10.20
C GLN A 11 5.15 5.52 9.14
N LEU A 12 4.24 4.65 8.71
CA LEU A 12 3.14 5.04 7.85
C LEU A 12 2.29 5.99 8.68
N ALA A 13 2.66 7.28 8.67
CA ALA A 13 1.88 8.33 9.26
C ALA A 13 0.51 8.31 8.59
N ALA A 14 -0.54 8.57 9.36
CA ALA A 14 -1.87 8.72 8.79
C ALA A 14 -1.80 9.76 7.66
N PRO A 15 -2.30 9.45 6.46
CA PRO A 15 -2.18 10.35 5.33
C PRO A 15 -2.89 11.66 5.66
N GLU A 16 -2.22 12.79 5.44
CA GLU A 16 -2.88 14.10 5.56
C GLU A 16 -3.99 14.18 4.50
N VAL A 17 -5.21 14.41 4.95
CA VAL A 17 -6.40 14.57 4.11
C VAL A 17 -6.73 16.05 4.04
N ASN A 18 -6.76 16.59 2.83
CA ASN A 18 -7.18 17.96 2.57
C ASN A 18 -8.67 18.00 2.26
N VAL A 19 -9.35 19.04 2.76
CA VAL A 19 -10.74 19.34 2.44
C VAL A 19 -10.75 20.54 1.50
N GLU A 20 -11.15 20.31 0.26
CA GLU A 20 -11.31 21.34 -0.74
C GLU A 20 -12.50 22.27 -0.38
N PRO A 21 -12.55 23.51 -0.92
CA PRO A 21 -13.62 24.46 -0.61
C PRO A 21 -15.03 23.98 -0.97
N ASP A 22 -15.15 23.01 -1.88
CA ASP A 22 -16.40 22.37 -2.30
C ASP A 22 -16.76 21.13 -1.45
N GLY A 23 -15.98 20.84 -0.40
CA GLY A 23 -16.16 19.70 0.50
C GLY A 23 -15.56 18.39 0.00
N ARG A 24 -14.86 18.38 -1.15
CA ARG A 24 -14.18 17.17 -1.64
C ARG A 24 -12.96 16.87 -0.79
N LEU A 25 -12.70 15.58 -0.59
CA LEU A 25 -11.52 15.10 0.12
C LEU A 25 -10.42 14.73 -0.89
N THR A 26 -9.22 15.26 -0.66
CA THR A 26 -8.02 14.97 -1.47
C THR A 26 -6.89 14.48 -0.58
N VAL A 27 -6.07 13.57 -1.10
CA VAL A 27 -4.85 13.10 -0.45
C VAL A 27 -3.68 13.34 -1.39
N PRO A 28 -2.53 13.87 -0.91
CA PRO A 28 -1.32 13.96 -1.70
C PRO A 28 -0.93 12.59 -2.26
N ALA A 29 -0.63 12.54 -3.56
CA ALA A 29 -0.27 11.28 -4.20
C ALA A 29 1.01 10.67 -3.62
N GLU A 30 1.90 11.48 -3.04
CA GLU A 30 3.08 11.01 -2.32
C GLU A 30 2.74 10.07 -1.15
N HIS A 31 1.64 10.33 -0.43
CA HIS A 31 1.20 9.47 0.66
C HIS A 31 0.70 8.11 0.14
N VAL A 32 -0.01 8.11 -0.98
CA VAL A 32 -0.49 6.87 -1.60
C VAL A 32 0.65 6.08 -2.22
N THR A 33 1.56 6.72 -2.94
CA THR A 33 2.75 6.06 -3.51
C THR A 33 3.68 5.52 -2.42
N ALA A 34 3.85 6.24 -1.30
CA ALA A 34 4.60 5.75 -0.14
C ALA A 34 3.94 4.51 0.48
N LEU A 35 2.61 4.49 0.62
CA LEU A 35 1.88 3.33 1.10
C LEU A 35 2.03 2.12 0.16
N LEU A 36 1.86 2.32 -1.14
CA LEU A 36 2.04 1.26 -2.15
C LEU A 36 3.45 0.66 -2.10
N ARG A 37 4.49 1.51 -2.01
CA ARG A 37 5.88 1.07 -1.85
C ARG A 37 6.11 0.33 -0.52
N SER A 38 5.46 0.74 0.55
CA SER A 38 5.55 0.05 1.84
C SER A 38 4.95 -1.35 1.78
N ILE A 39 3.79 -1.49 1.13
CA ILE A 39 3.14 -2.80 0.92
C ILE A 39 4.02 -3.68 0.02
N ALA A 40 4.51 -3.14 -1.09
CA ALA A 40 5.40 -3.86 -2.00
C ALA A 40 6.64 -4.40 -1.28
N ARG A 41 7.32 -3.56 -0.49
CA ARG A 41 8.49 -4.00 0.30
C ARG A 41 8.14 -5.06 1.34
N SER A 42 7.04 -4.88 2.06
CA SER A 42 6.57 -5.88 3.03
C SER A 42 6.33 -7.25 2.38
N TRP A 43 5.71 -7.26 1.21
CA TRP A 43 5.46 -8.48 0.44
C TRP A 43 6.74 -9.10 -0.14
N GLN A 44 7.70 -8.29 -0.60
CA GLN A 44 9.00 -8.79 -1.05
C GLN A 44 9.78 -9.46 0.09
N VAL A 45 9.80 -8.85 1.28
CA VAL A 45 10.45 -9.41 2.48
C VAL A 45 9.75 -10.71 2.91
N GLY A 46 8.41 -10.69 3.01
CA GLY A 46 7.64 -11.89 3.36
C GLY A 46 7.84 -13.03 2.36
N ALA A 47 7.87 -12.74 1.06
CA ALA A 47 8.12 -13.74 0.03
C ALA A 47 9.54 -14.30 0.08
N HIS A 48 10.54 -13.48 0.41
CA HIS A 48 11.92 -13.94 0.61
C HIS A 48 12.03 -14.89 1.81
N ASP A 49 11.36 -14.55 2.91
CA ASP A 49 11.40 -15.33 4.15
C ASP A 49 10.44 -16.54 4.15
N GLY A 50 9.79 -16.80 3.02
CA GLY A 50 8.86 -17.92 2.85
C GLY A 50 7.56 -17.75 3.66
N ILE A 51 7.25 -16.53 4.10
CA ILE A 51 6.04 -16.21 4.84
C ILE A 51 4.87 -16.17 3.84
N PRO A 52 3.85 -17.03 4.02
CA PRO A 52 2.71 -17.06 3.11
C PRO A 52 1.87 -15.79 3.28
N VAL A 53 1.66 -15.07 2.17
CA VAL A 53 0.67 -14.00 2.10
C VAL A 53 -0.70 -14.64 1.95
N LEU A 54 -1.59 -14.36 2.92
CA LEU A 54 -2.96 -14.85 2.92
C LEU A 54 -3.88 -13.78 2.33
N ALA A 55 -4.51 -14.09 1.20
CA ALA A 55 -5.63 -13.30 0.71
C ALA A 55 -6.88 -13.70 1.51
N THR A 56 -7.34 -12.82 2.39
CA THR A 56 -8.56 -13.04 3.18
C THR A 56 -9.63 -12.07 2.71
N GLU A 57 -10.48 -12.50 1.77
CA GLU A 57 -11.65 -11.69 1.40
C GLU A 57 -12.99 -12.34 1.71
N ASN A 58 -13.05 -13.60 2.20
CA ASN A 58 -14.19 -14.29 2.87
C ASN A 58 -14.05 -15.83 2.72
N GLY A 59 -13.04 -16.46 3.31
CA GLY A 59 -12.85 -17.91 3.17
C GLY A 59 -11.54 -18.43 3.77
N PRO A 60 -11.24 -19.74 3.68
CA PRO A 60 -9.93 -20.26 4.07
C PRO A 60 -8.87 -19.53 3.24
N GLY A 61 -8.02 -18.76 3.91
CA GLY A 61 -7.04 -17.90 3.25
C GLY A 61 -6.22 -18.68 2.23
N ILE A 62 -6.16 -18.19 1.00
CA ILE A 62 -5.35 -18.80 -0.05
C ILE A 62 -3.91 -18.36 0.20
N SER A 63 -3.02 -19.34 0.38
CA SER A 63 -1.58 -19.09 0.43
C SER A 63 -1.08 -18.80 -0.98
N LEU A 64 -0.61 -17.58 -1.21
CA LEU A 64 0.01 -17.23 -2.49
C LEU A 64 1.43 -17.78 -2.57
N GLU A 65 1.82 -18.29 -3.74
CA GLU A 65 3.20 -18.72 -3.98
C GLU A 65 4.17 -17.53 -3.91
N PRO A 66 5.40 -17.71 -3.39
CA PRO A 66 6.37 -16.62 -3.27
C PRO A 66 6.74 -15.92 -4.58
N VAL A 67 6.59 -16.58 -5.73
CA VAL A 67 6.78 -15.96 -7.05
C VAL A 67 5.65 -14.99 -7.37
N THR A 68 4.40 -15.38 -7.10
CA THR A 68 3.20 -14.55 -7.30
C THR A 68 3.23 -13.31 -6.42
N VAL A 69 3.63 -13.45 -5.16
CA VAL A 69 3.77 -12.32 -4.22
C VAL A 69 4.83 -11.32 -4.71
N ARG A 70 5.96 -11.79 -5.23
CA ARG A 70 6.99 -10.93 -5.83
C ARG A 70 6.47 -10.17 -7.04
N CYS A 71 5.80 -10.85 -7.97
CA CYS A 71 5.21 -10.19 -9.14
C CYS A 71 4.19 -9.12 -8.73
N LEU A 72 3.35 -9.38 -7.71
CA LEU A 72 2.40 -8.39 -7.20
C LEU A 72 3.10 -7.18 -6.57
N ALA A 73 4.16 -7.41 -5.80
CA ALA A 73 4.95 -6.32 -5.23
C ALA A 73 5.59 -5.45 -6.32
N ASP A 74 6.11 -6.04 -7.38
CA ASP A 74 6.70 -5.32 -8.51
C ASP A 74 5.65 -4.47 -9.25
N VAL A 75 4.42 -4.98 -9.39
CA VAL A 75 3.30 -4.22 -9.96
C VAL A 75 2.96 -3.01 -9.09
N LEU A 76 2.90 -3.18 -7.77
CA LEU A 76 2.62 -2.08 -6.83
C LEU A 76 3.71 -0.99 -6.88
N ASP A 77 4.98 -1.40 -6.94
CA ASP A 77 6.09 -0.45 -7.07
C ASP A 77 6.05 0.28 -8.41
N ASN A 78 5.75 -0.43 -9.50
CA ASN A 78 5.61 0.19 -10.81
C ASN A 78 4.43 1.19 -10.86
N ILE A 79 3.29 0.86 -10.26
CA ILE A 79 2.15 1.81 -10.13
C ILE A 79 2.59 3.04 -9.32
N ALA A 80 3.32 2.85 -8.22
CA ALA A 80 3.82 3.95 -7.40
C ALA A 80 4.79 4.87 -8.16
N ASN A 81 5.56 4.32 -9.11
CA ASN A 81 6.46 5.08 -9.98
C ASN A 81 5.77 5.76 -11.16
N GLN A 82 4.61 5.25 -11.60
CA GLN A 82 3.85 5.78 -12.74
C GLN A 82 2.73 6.75 -12.34
N LEU A 83 2.43 6.88 -11.05
CA LEU A 83 1.48 7.86 -10.51
C LEU A 83 2.02 9.30 -10.67
N ASP A 84 1.86 9.87 -11.86
CA ASP A 84 2.14 11.28 -12.21
C ASP A 84 0.94 12.19 -11.92
N VAL A 85 0.36 12.06 -10.73
CA VAL A 85 -0.75 12.89 -10.25
C VAL A 85 -0.34 13.53 -8.94
N GLN A 86 -0.75 14.77 -8.68
CA GLN A 86 -0.42 15.44 -7.41
C GLN A 86 -1.37 15.04 -6.28
N TYR A 87 -2.63 14.73 -6.60
CA TYR A 87 -3.67 14.44 -5.61
C TYR A 87 -4.59 13.31 -6.07
N ILE A 88 -5.09 12.54 -5.11
CA ILE A 88 -6.08 11.48 -5.32
C ILE A 88 -7.38 11.89 -4.63
N HIS A 89 -8.49 11.82 -5.38
CA HIS A 89 -9.82 12.10 -4.86
C HIS A 89 -10.38 10.88 -4.13
N ILE A 90 -10.88 11.11 -2.91
CA ILE A 90 -11.58 10.05 -2.16
C ILE A 90 -13.06 10.07 -2.56
N THR A 91 -13.52 9.00 -3.18
CA THR A 91 -14.95 8.75 -3.40
C THR A 91 -15.45 7.71 -2.39
N THR A 92 -16.34 8.10 -1.50
CA THR A 92 -17.00 7.16 -0.60
C THR A 92 -18.15 6.48 -1.36
N HIS A 93 -17.96 5.22 -1.74
CA HIS A 93 -19.10 4.37 -2.11
C HIS A 93 -19.80 3.96 -0.82
N THR A 94 -20.74 4.77 -0.35
CA THR A 94 -21.71 4.28 0.63
C THR A 94 -22.60 3.30 -0.13
N SER A 95 -22.38 2.00 0.10
CA SER A 95 -23.34 0.98 -0.31
C SER A 95 -24.68 1.34 0.33
N HIS A 96 -25.58 1.93 -0.44
CA HIS A 96 -26.95 2.21 -0.03
C HIS A 96 -27.66 0.85 0.00
N THR A 97 -27.64 0.20 1.15
CA THR A 97 -28.55 -0.91 1.43
C THR A 97 -29.94 -0.31 1.63
N GLU A 98 -30.76 -0.34 0.58
CA GLU A 98 -32.23 -0.29 0.69
C GLU A 98 -32.77 -1.53 1.41
#